data_AF-A0A1F9NLU0-F1
#
_entry.id   AF-A0A1F9NLU0-F1
#
_cell.length_a   1.000
_cell.length_b   1.000
_cell.length_c   1.000
_cell.angle_alpha   90.00
_cell.angle_beta   90.00
_cell.angle_gamma   90.00
#
_symmetry.space_group_name_H-M   'P 1'
#
loop_
_entity.id
_entity.type
_entity.pdbx_description
1 polymer ?
#
loop_
_entity_poly.entity_id
_entity_poly.type
_entity_poly.pdbx_seq_one_letter_code
_entity_poly.pdbx_strand_id
1 'polypeptide(L)' 'MLDTKKVGSVMIVGGGVTGMQAALDLADSGYYVYLVEKSGAIGGAMAQLDKTFPTNDCSM' A
#
# COMPACT_ATOMS: atom_id res chain seq x y z
N MET A 1 -9.06 -19.00 -10.48
CA MET A 1 -8.99 -17.82 -9.59
C MET A 1 -10.42 -17.33 -9.46
N LEU A 2 -10.98 -17.40 -8.26
CA LEU A 2 -12.43 -17.35 -8.03
C LEU A 2 -12.99 -15.95 -8.29
N ASP A 3 -13.94 -15.86 -9.22
CA ASP A 3 -14.88 -14.75 -9.39
C ASP A 3 -15.81 -14.64 -8.16
N THR A 4 -15.29 -14.14 -7.04
CA THR A 4 -16.11 -13.73 -5.89
C THR A 4 -16.43 -12.25 -6.01
N LYS A 5 -17.59 -11.96 -6.61
CA LYS A 5 -18.18 -10.64 -6.80
C LYS A 5 -18.45 -9.95 -5.45
N LYS A 6 -17.46 -9.27 -4.88
CA LYS A 6 -17.65 -8.29 -3.79
C LYS A 6 -17.69 -6.87 -4.37
N VAL A 7 -18.63 -6.09 -3.86
CA VAL A 7 -19.20 -4.91 -4.54
C VAL A 7 -18.74 -3.65 -3.82
N GLY A 8 -17.77 -2.95 -4.40
CA GLY A 8 -17.32 -1.65 -3.89
C GLY A 8 -15.92 -1.29 -4.40
N SER A 9 -15.73 -0.01 -4.70
CA SER A 9 -14.43 0.57 -4.98
C SER A 9 -13.96 1.42 -3.80
N VAL A 10 -12.67 1.36 -3.49
CA VAL A 10 -12.03 2.17 -2.46
C VAL A 10 -10.90 2.97 -3.08
N MET A 11 -10.77 4.23 -2.71
CA MET A 11 -9.62 5.06 -3.07
C MET A 11 -8.75 5.29 -1.84
N ILE A 12 -7.47 4.97 -1.96
CA ILE A 12 -6.43 5.23 -0.97
C ILE A 12 -5.57 6.37 -1.50
N VAL A 13 -5.41 7.40 -0.68
CA VAL A 13 -4.59 8.57 -0.99
C VAL A 13 -3.32 8.50 -0.15
N GLY A 14 -2.18 8.35 -0.80
CA GLY A 14 -0.86 8.20 -0.20
C GLY A 14 -0.30 6.78 -0.33
N GLY A 15 0.77 6.64 -1.09
CA GLY A 15 1.50 5.39 -1.34
C GLY A 15 2.61 5.11 -0.31
N GLY A 16 2.47 5.55 0.93
CA GLY A 16 3.39 5.18 2.02
C GLY A 16 3.19 3.74 2.51
N VAL A 17 4.02 3.28 3.45
CA VAL A 17 3.92 1.93 4.04
C VAL A 17 2.51 1.58 4.52
N THR A 18 1.81 2.52 5.15
CA THR A 18 0.44 2.32 5.64
C THR A 18 -0.58 2.23 4.51
N GLY A 19 -0.46 3.09 3.49
CA GLY A 19 -1.37 3.10 2.34
C GLY A 19 -1.23 1.87 1.47
N MET A 20 0.00 1.40 1.26
CA MET A 20 0.26 0.14 0.56
C MET A 20 -0.31 -1.06 1.32
N GLN A 21 -0.11 -1.14 2.65
CA GLN A 21 -0.66 -2.25 3.44
C GLN A 21 -2.20 -2.23 3.42
N ALA A 22 -2.81 -1.07 3.62
CA ALA A 22 -4.27 -0.94 3.54
C ALA A 22 -4.81 -1.31 2.14
N ALA A 23 -4.07 -1.01 1.07
CA ALA A 23 -4.44 -1.41 -0.28
C ALA A 23 -4.45 -2.93 -0.45
N LEU A 24 -3.42 -3.61 0.07
CA LEU A 24 -3.31 -5.06 0.03
C LEU A 24 -4.43 -5.72 0.84
N ASP A 25 -4.64 -5.27 2.08
CA ASP A 25 -5.67 -5.84 2.96
C ASP A 25 -7.08 -5.71 2.35
N LEU A 26 -7.38 -4.58 1.69
CA LEU A 26 -8.65 -4.34 1.02
C LEU A 26 -8.78 -5.12 -0.29
N ALA A 27 -7.69 -5.25 -1.06
CA ALA A 27 -7.67 -6.05 -2.28
C ALA A 27 -7.89 -7.54 -1.97
N ASP A 28 -7.21 -8.07 -0.94
CA ASP A 28 -7.38 -9.44 -0.45
C ASP A 28 -8.79 -9.68 0.13
N SER A 29 -9.39 -8.63 0.71
CA SER A 29 -10.78 -8.65 1.15
C SER A 29 -11.79 -8.67 -0.01
N GLY A 30 -11.35 -8.40 -1.23
CA GLY A 30 -12.13 -8.45 -2.47
C GLY A 30 -12.68 -7.10 -2.96
N TYR A 31 -12.12 -5.98 -2.51
CA TYR A 31 -12.47 -4.65 -3.02
C TYR A 31 -11.62 -4.25 -4.23
N TYR A 32 -12.19 -3.42 -5.12
CA TYR A 32 -11.41 -2.78 -6.16
C TYR A 32 -10.72 -1.54 -5.60
N VAL A 33 -9.39 -1.56 -5.50
CA VAL A 33 -8.62 -0.50 -4.84
C VAL A 33 -7.92 0.40 -5.86
N TYR A 34 -8.18 1.71 -5.77
CA TYR A 34 -7.39 2.75 -6.41
C TYR A 34 -6.35 3.26 -5.40
N LEU A 35 -5.06 3.14 -5.70
CA LEU A 35 -3.99 3.75 -4.91
C LEU A 35 -3.45 4.98 -5.66
N VAL A 36 -3.60 6.16 -5.06
CA VAL A 36 -3.16 7.43 -5.65
C VAL A 36 -2.03 7.99 -4.80
N GLU A 37 -0.86 8.15 -5.42
CA GLU A 37 0.30 8.79 -4.82
C GLU A 37 0.60 10.09 -5.57
N LYS A 38 0.94 11.15 -4.82
CA LYS A 38 1.24 12.46 -5.39
C LYS A 38 2.58 12.47 -6.12
N SER A 39 3.56 11.77 -5.58
CA SER A 39 4.91 11.70 -6.13
C SER A 39 5.03 10.65 -7.24
N GLY A 40 6.14 10.68 -7.97
CA GLY A 40 6.42 9.71 -9.05
C GLY A 40 6.77 8.30 -8.57
N ALA A 41 6.83 8.05 -7.26
CA ALA A 41 7.19 6.78 -6.67
C ALA A 41 6.41 6.53 -5.37
N ILE A 42 6.16 5.26 -5.06
CA ILE A 42 5.57 4.82 -3.79
C ILE A 42 6.65 4.60 -2.73
N GLY A 43 6.26 4.39 -1.47
CA GLY A 43 7.14 4.12 -0.33
C GLY A 43 7.15 5.21 0.74
N GLY A 44 6.72 6.44 0.39
CA GLY A 44 6.54 7.54 1.34
C GLY A 44 7.82 7.89 2.12
N ALA A 45 7.70 8.13 3.43
CA ALA A 45 8.85 8.44 4.29
C ALA A 45 9.79 7.24 4.49
N MET A 46 9.26 6.01 4.46
CA MET A 46 10.06 4.79 4.66
C MET A 46 11.11 4.63 3.55
N ALA A 47 10.75 4.96 2.30
CA ALA A 47 11.66 4.94 1.16
C ALA A 47 12.85 5.91 1.26
N GLN A 48 12.79 6.90 2.17
CA GLN A 48 13.86 7.87 2.39
C GLN A 48 14.82 7.46 3.51
N LEU A 49 14.48 6.42 4.28
CA LEU A 49 15.32 5.90 5.34
C LEU A 49 16.32 4.90 4.75
N ASP A 50 17.54 4.87 5.27
CA ASP A 50 18.52 3.85 4.90
C ASP A 50 18.22 2.52 5.60
N LYS A 51 17.88 2.60 6.90
CA LYS A 51 17.66 1.45 7.78
C LYS A 51 16.44 1.62 8.69
N THR A 52 15.81 0.51 9.06
CA THR A 52 14.68 0.48 10.00
C THR A 52 15.11 -0.10 11.36
N PHE A 53 14.96 0.69 12.42
CA PHE A 53 15.16 0.19 13.79
C PHE A 53 13.97 -0.71 14.20
N PRO A 54 14.16 -1.80 14.98
CA PRO A 54 15.39 -2.26 15.65
C PRO A 54 16.26 -3.22 14.84
N THR A 55 15.75 -3.73 13.73
CA THR A 55 16.39 -4.83 12.99
C THR A 55 17.54 -4.37 12.11
N ASN A 56 17.64 -3.08 11.80
CA ASN A 56 18.59 -2.50 10.85
C ASN A 56 18.50 -3.15 9.46
N ASP A 57 17.28 -3.51 9.05
CA ASP A 57 17.00 -3.95 7.69
C ASP A 57 16.96 -2.76 6.73
N CYS A 58 17.19 -3.02 5.45
CA CYS A 58 17.01 -2.01 4.41
C CYS A 58 15.52 -1.64 4.29
N SER A 59 15.24 -0.35 4.12
CA SER A 59 13.87 0.19 4.14
C SER A 59 13.10 -0.06 2.84
N MET A 60 13.80 -0.37 1.74
CA MET A 60 13.27 -0.77 0.44
C MET A 60 14.07 -1.92 -0.14
#